data_AF-A0A151EFI7-F1
#
_entry.id   AF-A0A151EFI7-F1
#
_cell.length_a   1.000
_cell.length_b   1.000
_cell.length_c   1.000
_cell.angle_alpha   90.00
_cell.angle_beta   90.00
_cell.angle_gamma   90.00
#
_symmetry.space_group_name_H-M   'P 1'
#
loop_
_entity.id
_entity.type
_entity.pdbx_description
1 polymer ?
#
loop_
_entity_poly.entity_id
_entity_poly.type
_entity_poly.pdbx_seq_one_letter_code
_entity_poly.pdbx_strand_id
1 'polypeptide(L)'
;MKGTAKAINEAIDSLSGELRDGKGCGSAQDQEVLGVINQKLLEVDNAFDRPLDSPEVFQRLKGIASAANQVALESYCQEQVDMIKANDLHFKGYTILFYGDCVTASKLLKEAAEIAPKHPLAAIDLEKAEKRLAKAEDELYKAETTIEKKPEKPDGYLKKASALVTMGKLEESLPVFDRAIALDSLDAMAKKGAALEGLGRFDEAVVLFNKVLEEKPTSQIAKKGLNLAEYFAENPD
;
A
#
# COMPACT_ATOMS: atom_id res chain seq x y z
N MET A 1 -8.74 26.33 3.91
CA MET A 1 -8.57 24.86 3.96
C MET A 1 -9.75 24.19 4.67
N LYS A 2 -9.90 24.16 6.01
CA LYS A 2 -11.10 23.58 6.68
C LYS A 2 -12.46 24.16 6.23
N GLY A 3 -12.50 25.44 5.84
CA GLY A 3 -13.72 26.08 5.33
C GLY A 3 -14.14 25.63 3.92
N THR A 4 -13.19 25.18 3.08
CA THR A 4 -13.46 24.83 1.68
C THR A 4 -14.16 23.48 1.58
N ALA A 5 -13.61 22.44 2.22
CA ALA A 5 -14.25 21.11 2.27
C ALA A 5 -15.61 21.14 2.99
N LYS A 6 -15.73 21.92 4.08
CA LYS A 6 -17.02 22.10 4.77
C LYS A 6 -18.07 22.74 3.86
N ALA A 7 -17.72 23.80 3.13
CA ALA A 7 -18.63 24.46 2.20
C ALA A 7 -19.05 23.54 1.03
N ILE A 8 -18.13 22.71 0.52
CA ILE A 8 -18.45 21.70 -0.50
C ILE A 8 -19.44 20.68 0.05
N ASN A 9 -19.20 20.14 1.25
CA ASN A 9 -20.12 19.17 1.87
C ASN A 9 -21.51 19.75 2.14
N GLU A 10 -21.61 20.97 2.65
CA GLU A 10 -22.89 21.65 2.86
C GLU A 10 -23.65 21.87 1.54
N ALA A 11 -22.95 22.24 0.47
CA ALA A 11 -23.55 22.38 -0.86
C ALA A 11 -24.04 21.04 -1.44
N ILE A 12 -23.26 19.96 -1.25
CA ILE A 12 -23.64 18.60 -1.64
C ILE A 12 -24.88 18.14 -0.87
N ASP A 13 -24.94 18.40 0.44
CA ASP A 13 -26.09 18.02 1.29
C ASP A 13 -27.36 18.73 0.83
N SER A 14 -27.28 20.01 0.48
CA SER A 14 -28.41 20.77 -0.07
C SER A 14 -28.95 20.15 -1.36
N LEU A 15 -28.09 19.91 -2.35
CA LEU A 15 -28.48 19.34 -3.66
C LEU A 15 -28.96 17.89 -3.54
N SER A 16 -28.35 17.10 -2.65
CA SER A 16 -28.78 15.72 -2.36
C SER A 16 -30.20 15.69 -1.77
N GLY A 17 -30.52 16.65 -0.90
CA GLY A 17 -31.85 16.79 -0.31
C GLY A 17 -32.92 17.08 -1.36
N GLU A 18 -32.65 17.99 -2.29
CA GLU A 18 -33.58 18.35 -3.36
C GLU A 18 -33.88 17.16 -4.30
N LEU A 19 -32.86 16.39 -4.66
CA LEU A 19 -33.01 15.15 -5.42
C LEU A 19 -33.85 14.11 -4.68
N ARG A 20 -33.64 13.95 -3.36
CA ARG A 20 -34.43 13.02 -2.52
C ARG A 20 -35.89 13.42 -2.43
N ASP A 21 -36.18 14.72 -2.45
CA ASP A 21 -37.52 15.28 -2.40
C ASP A 21 -38.22 15.26 -3.78
N GLY A 22 -37.61 14.62 -4.79
CA GLY A 22 -38.17 14.43 -6.14
C GLY A 22 -38.10 15.67 -7.02
N LYS A 23 -37.39 16.72 -6.59
CA LYS A 23 -37.08 17.88 -7.43
C LYS A 23 -35.90 17.50 -8.33
N GLY A 24 -36.04 17.67 -9.65
CA GLY A 24 -34.93 17.45 -10.58
C GLY A 24 -33.81 18.47 -10.34
N CYS A 25 -32.56 18.08 -10.60
CA CYS A 25 -31.41 18.99 -10.51
C CYS A 25 -31.28 19.74 -11.85
N GLY A 26 -31.65 21.02 -11.87
CA GLY A 26 -31.68 21.81 -13.11
C GLY A 26 -32.24 23.21 -12.98
N SER A 27 -32.60 23.64 -11.76
CA SER A 27 -33.01 25.01 -11.50
C SER A 27 -31.83 25.97 -11.69
N ALA A 28 -32.12 27.26 -11.92
CA ALA A 28 -31.06 28.29 -11.99
C ALA A 28 -30.24 28.35 -10.70
N GLN A 29 -30.86 28.08 -9.55
CA GLN A 29 -30.22 28.04 -8.24
C GLN A 29 -29.30 26.81 -8.13
N ASP A 30 -29.70 25.66 -8.65
CA ASP A 30 -28.88 24.43 -8.63
C ASP A 30 -27.62 24.62 -9.50
N GLN A 31 -27.77 25.28 -10.66
CA GLN A 31 -26.65 25.59 -11.55
C GLN A 31 -25.66 26.58 -10.90
N GLU A 32 -26.15 27.54 -10.11
CA GLU A 32 -25.31 28.44 -9.34
C GLU A 32 -24.52 27.70 -8.26
N VAL A 33 -25.17 26.81 -7.50
CA VAL A 33 -24.52 25.97 -6.49
C VAL A 33 -23.48 25.05 -7.14
N LEU A 34 -23.78 24.43 -8.27
CA LEU A 34 -22.83 23.61 -9.04
C LEU A 34 -21.65 24.44 -9.56
N GLY A 35 -21.88 25.70 -9.96
CA GLY A 35 -20.82 26.64 -10.32
C GLY A 35 -19.85 26.90 -9.18
N VAL A 36 -20.38 27.12 -7.96
CA VAL A 36 -19.57 27.29 -6.74
C VAL A 36 -18.78 26.02 -6.41
N ILE A 37 -19.39 24.84 -6.54
CA ILE A 37 -18.71 23.55 -6.33
C ILE A 37 -17.55 23.40 -7.31
N ASN A 38 -17.79 23.63 -8.61
CA ASN A 38 -16.76 23.55 -9.65
C ASN A 38 -15.58 24.49 -9.37
N GLN A 39 -15.86 25.74 -9.01
CA GLN A 39 -14.83 26.72 -8.66
C GLN A 39 -14.01 26.26 -7.44
N LYS A 40 -14.67 25.75 -6.40
CA LYS A 40 -13.99 25.28 -5.18
C LYS A 40 -13.18 24.00 -5.42
N LEU A 41 -13.61 23.10 -6.29
CA LEU A 41 -12.83 21.91 -6.67
C LEU A 41 -11.53 22.33 -7.38
N LEU A 42 -11.60 23.31 -8.29
CA LEU A 42 -10.42 23.91 -8.92
C LEU A 42 -9.46 24.53 -7.89
N GLU A 43 -9.97 25.19 -6.85
CA GLU A 43 -9.13 25.72 -5.77
C GLU A 43 -8.42 24.62 -4.97
N VAL A 44 -9.11 23.53 -4.67
CA VAL A 44 -8.54 22.37 -3.94
C VAL A 44 -7.46 21.67 -4.75
N ASP A 45 -7.71 21.43 -6.05
CA ASP A 45 -6.73 20.79 -6.96
C ASP A 45 -5.45 21.63 -7.08
N ASN A 46 -5.58 22.95 -7.24
CA ASN A 46 -4.44 23.85 -7.36
C ASN A 46 -3.63 23.98 -6.06
N ALA A 47 -4.25 23.74 -4.92
CA ALA A 47 -3.61 23.80 -3.61
C ALA A 47 -2.93 22.48 -3.21
N PHE A 48 -3.07 21.39 -3.99
CA PHE A 48 -2.76 20.02 -3.55
C PHE A 48 -3.36 19.71 -2.17
N ASP A 49 -4.52 20.29 -1.87
CA ASP A 49 -5.13 20.19 -0.55
C ASP A 49 -5.86 18.83 -0.49
N ARG A 50 -5.54 18.01 0.53
CA ARG A 50 -6.11 16.68 0.77
C ARG A 50 -7.51 16.61 1.43
N PRO A 51 -8.25 17.68 1.77
CA PRO A 51 -9.43 17.55 2.62
C PRO A 51 -10.65 16.96 1.89
N LEU A 52 -10.52 16.54 0.63
CA LEU A 52 -11.52 15.79 -0.13
C LEU A 52 -11.13 14.32 -0.38
N ASP A 53 -10.10 13.78 0.29
CA ASP A 53 -9.69 12.35 0.19
C ASP A 53 -10.74 11.37 0.78
N SER A 54 -12.04 11.61 0.58
CA SER A 54 -13.14 10.72 0.91
C SER A 54 -13.81 10.28 -0.40
N PRO A 55 -13.73 8.99 -0.76
CA PRO A 55 -14.45 8.43 -1.91
C PRO A 55 -15.95 8.73 -1.86
N GLU A 56 -16.54 8.79 -0.65
CA GLU A 56 -17.97 9.01 -0.44
C GLU A 56 -18.42 10.38 -0.93
N VAL A 57 -17.60 11.42 -0.72
CA VAL A 57 -17.90 12.78 -1.17
C VAL A 57 -17.95 12.84 -2.70
N PHE A 58 -16.95 12.27 -3.37
CA PHE A 58 -16.90 12.23 -4.83
C PHE A 58 -17.98 11.31 -5.43
N GLN A 59 -18.37 10.23 -4.76
CA GLN A 59 -19.50 9.39 -5.18
C GLN A 59 -20.83 10.16 -5.14
N ARG A 60 -21.07 10.94 -4.09
CA ARG A 60 -22.27 11.79 -3.98
C ARG A 60 -22.28 12.87 -5.05
N LEU A 61 -21.15 13.56 -5.25
CA LEU A 61 -21.00 14.56 -6.32
C LEU A 61 -21.22 13.96 -7.70
N LYS A 62 -20.70 12.77 -7.97
CA LYS A 62 -20.93 12.05 -9.23
C LYS A 62 -22.43 11.83 -9.48
N GLY A 63 -23.17 11.38 -8.45
CA GLY A 63 -24.62 11.19 -8.56
C GLY A 63 -25.38 12.49 -8.86
N ILE A 64 -25.01 13.59 -8.21
CA ILE A 64 -25.57 14.92 -8.48
C ILE A 64 -25.22 15.37 -9.90
N ALA A 65 -23.97 15.23 -10.33
CA ALA A 65 -23.51 15.62 -11.66
C ALA A 65 -24.24 14.84 -12.76
N SER A 66 -24.45 13.54 -12.55
CA SER A 66 -25.23 12.69 -13.46
C SER A 66 -26.68 13.16 -13.55
N ALA A 67 -27.33 13.42 -12.41
CA ALA A 67 -28.71 13.93 -12.38
C ALA A 67 -28.86 15.33 -13.02
N ALA A 68 -27.81 16.15 -12.96
CA ALA A 68 -27.74 17.47 -13.56
C ALA A 68 -27.24 17.49 -15.02
N ASN A 69 -26.98 16.32 -15.63
CA ASN A 69 -26.36 16.16 -16.95
C ASN A 69 -25.01 16.91 -17.11
N GLN A 70 -24.25 17.07 -16.02
CA GLN A 70 -22.91 17.66 -16.04
C GLN A 70 -21.83 16.59 -16.30
N VAL A 71 -21.71 16.17 -17.56
CA VAL A 71 -20.82 15.06 -17.97
C VAL A 71 -19.35 15.28 -17.58
N ALA A 72 -18.83 16.50 -17.70
CA ALA A 72 -17.44 16.80 -17.35
C ALA A 72 -17.19 16.64 -15.83
N LEU A 73 -18.12 17.11 -15.00
CA LEU A 73 -18.03 16.95 -13.55
C LEU A 73 -18.21 15.49 -13.13
N GLU A 74 -19.14 14.77 -13.75
CA GLU A 74 -19.32 13.33 -13.49
C GLU A 74 -18.04 12.54 -13.78
N SER A 75 -17.41 12.80 -14.94
CA SER A 75 -16.14 12.17 -15.32
C SER A 75 -15.01 12.51 -14.35
N TYR A 76 -14.90 13.77 -13.93
CA TYR A 76 -13.90 14.20 -12.95
C TYR A 76 -14.10 13.49 -11.60
N CYS A 77 -15.34 13.46 -11.08
CA CYS A 77 -15.63 12.77 -9.83
C CYS A 77 -15.31 11.26 -9.90
N GLN A 78 -15.57 10.63 -11.05
CA GLN A 78 -15.19 9.23 -11.27
C GLN A 78 -13.67 9.04 -11.25
N GLU A 79 -12.90 9.91 -11.93
CA GLU A 79 -11.42 9.85 -11.93
C GLU A 79 -10.86 10.02 -10.50
N GLN A 80 -11.45 10.90 -9.68
CA GLN A 80 -11.05 11.08 -8.28
C GLN A 80 -11.36 9.86 -7.41
N VAL A 81 -12.54 9.25 -7.55
CA VAL A 81 -12.87 7.99 -6.87
C VAL A 81 -11.85 6.90 -7.21
N ASP A 82 -11.55 6.75 -8.49
CA ASP A 82 -10.63 5.72 -8.97
C ASP A 82 -9.20 6.00 -8.48
N MET A 83 -8.76 7.26 -8.48
CA MET A 83 -7.46 7.66 -7.93
C MET A 83 -7.34 7.38 -6.43
N ILE A 84 -8.37 7.67 -5.63
CA ILE A 84 -8.34 7.39 -4.18
C ILE A 84 -8.25 5.89 -3.91
N LYS A 85 -9.04 5.07 -4.64
CA LYS A 85 -8.97 3.61 -4.54
C LYS A 85 -7.59 3.08 -4.95
N ALA A 86 -7.06 3.60 -6.06
CA ALA A 86 -5.72 3.23 -6.54
C ALA A 86 -4.63 3.61 -5.53
N ASN A 87 -4.74 4.75 -4.85
CA ASN A 87 -3.81 5.16 -3.79
C ASN A 87 -3.82 4.18 -2.61
N ASP A 88 -4.99 3.72 -2.16
CA ASP A 88 -5.11 2.73 -1.08
C ASP A 88 -4.49 1.38 -1.47
N LEU A 89 -4.83 0.89 -2.67
CA LEU A 89 -4.25 -0.35 -3.21
C LEU A 89 -2.74 -0.22 -3.41
N HIS A 90 -2.26 0.92 -3.91
CA HIS A 90 -0.83 1.21 -4.07
C HIS A 90 -0.13 1.22 -2.71
N PHE A 91 -0.70 1.88 -1.70
CA PHE A 91 -0.13 1.92 -0.36
C PHE A 91 -0.02 0.53 0.26
N LYS A 92 -1.08 -0.28 0.16
CA LYS A 92 -1.07 -1.68 0.62
C LYS A 92 -0.04 -2.51 -0.15
N GLY A 93 -0.04 -2.41 -1.48
CA GLY A 93 0.91 -3.11 -2.34
C GLY A 93 2.37 -2.73 -2.05
N TYR A 94 2.64 -1.44 -1.83
CA TYR A 94 3.96 -0.92 -1.48
C TYR A 94 4.43 -1.43 -0.12
N THR A 95 3.54 -1.47 0.87
CA THR A 95 3.83 -1.99 2.21
C THR A 95 4.17 -3.49 2.16
N ILE A 96 3.40 -4.27 1.40
CA ILE A 96 3.68 -5.70 1.21
C ILE A 96 5.00 -5.90 0.44
N LEU A 97 5.26 -5.06 -0.59
CA LEU A 97 6.52 -5.07 -1.35
C LEU A 97 7.74 -4.78 -0.47
N PHE A 98 7.58 -3.91 0.53
CA PHE A 98 8.61 -3.59 1.52
C PHE A 98 9.02 -4.83 2.32
N TYR A 99 8.06 -5.62 2.81
CA TYR A 99 8.33 -6.90 3.50
C TYR A 99 8.77 -8.02 2.56
N GLY A 100 8.58 -7.83 1.27
CA GLY A 100 9.22 -8.60 0.22
C GLY A 100 8.30 -9.57 -0.50
N ASP A 101 7.05 -9.76 -0.07
CA ASP A 101 6.06 -10.55 -0.80
C ASP A 101 5.70 -9.88 -2.13
N CYS A 102 6.50 -10.17 -3.17
CA CYS A 102 6.33 -9.54 -4.48
C CYS A 102 5.13 -10.12 -5.23
N VAL A 103 4.61 -11.28 -4.85
CA VAL A 103 3.44 -11.90 -5.49
C VAL A 103 2.19 -11.14 -5.08
N THR A 104 1.96 -10.99 -3.78
CA THR A 104 0.80 -10.25 -3.26
C THR A 104 0.91 -8.76 -3.60
N ALA A 105 2.10 -8.18 -3.50
CA ALA A 105 2.33 -6.79 -3.90
C ALA A 105 2.01 -6.55 -5.38
N SER A 106 2.52 -7.39 -6.29
CA SER A 106 2.25 -7.26 -7.74
C SER A 106 0.75 -7.31 -8.03
N LYS A 107 -0.01 -8.17 -7.34
CA LYS A 107 -1.47 -8.25 -7.52
C LYS A 107 -2.15 -6.91 -7.20
N LEU A 108 -1.86 -6.33 -6.04
CA LEU A 108 -2.46 -5.05 -5.61
C LEU A 108 -2.01 -3.88 -6.49
N LEU A 109 -0.73 -3.84 -6.84
CA LEU A 109 -0.16 -2.77 -7.68
C LEU A 109 -0.70 -2.82 -9.11
N LYS A 110 -0.92 -4.02 -9.63
CA LYS A 110 -1.59 -4.22 -10.92
C LYS A 110 -3.03 -3.74 -10.89
N GLU A 111 -3.79 -4.10 -9.86
CA GLU A 111 -5.17 -3.61 -9.69
C GLU A 111 -5.21 -2.07 -9.58
N ALA A 112 -4.29 -1.46 -8.82
CA ALA A 112 -4.16 -0.02 -8.73
C ALA A 112 -3.88 0.64 -10.10
N ALA A 113 -2.97 0.04 -10.89
CA ALA A 113 -2.63 0.53 -12.22
C ALA A 113 -3.75 0.33 -13.26
N GLU A 114 -4.57 -0.72 -13.10
CA GLU A 114 -5.75 -0.96 -13.94
C GLU A 114 -6.88 0.04 -13.63
N ILE A 115 -7.11 0.34 -12.35
CA ILE A 115 -8.11 1.33 -11.90
C ILE A 115 -7.71 2.75 -12.31
N ALA A 116 -6.43 3.11 -12.11
CA ALA A 116 -5.92 4.43 -12.44
C ALA A 116 -4.63 4.31 -13.29
N PRO A 117 -4.74 4.18 -14.62
CA PRO A 117 -3.58 4.07 -15.51
C PRO A 117 -2.60 5.26 -15.46
N LYS A 118 -3.06 6.42 -14.98
CA LYS A 118 -2.23 7.62 -14.76
C LYS A 118 -1.64 7.72 -13.34
N HIS A 119 -1.88 6.74 -12.46
CA HIS A 119 -1.34 6.78 -11.11
C HIS A 119 0.19 6.85 -11.16
N PRO A 120 0.83 7.82 -10.47
CA PRO A 120 2.23 8.17 -10.71
C PRO A 120 3.22 7.07 -10.32
N LEU A 121 2.83 6.16 -9.42
CA LEU A 121 3.75 5.17 -8.82
C LEU A 121 3.34 3.71 -9.05
N ALA A 122 2.10 3.42 -9.46
CA ALA A 122 1.56 2.06 -9.39
C ALA A 122 2.25 1.13 -10.40
N ALA A 123 2.37 1.58 -11.66
CA ALA A 123 3.07 0.83 -12.69
C ALA A 123 4.58 0.70 -12.39
N ILE A 124 5.21 1.73 -11.81
CA ILE A 124 6.64 1.72 -11.46
C ILE A 124 6.91 0.68 -10.37
N ASP A 125 6.10 0.67 -9.31
CA ASP A 125 6.27 -0.28 -8.22
C ASP A 125 5.85 -1.70 -8.64
N LEU A 126 4.87 -1.85 -9.54
CA LEU A 126 4.54 -3.14 -10.16
C LEU A 126 5.74 -3.69 -10.93
N GLU A 127 6.34 -2.90 -11.82
CA GLU A 127 7.51 -3.31 -12.59
C GLU A 127 8.68 -3.72 -11.67
N LYS A 128 8.88 -2.97 -10.57
CA LYS A 128 9.86 -3.31 -9.54
C LYS A 128 9.57 -4.63 -8.86
N ALA A 129 8.31 -4.90 -8.52
CA ALA A 129 7.89 -6.16 -7.89
C ALA A 129 8.07 -7.35 -8.85
N GLU A 130 7.65 -7.22 -10.10
CA GLU A 130 7.80 -8.26 -11.13
C GLU A 130 9.27 -8.58 -11.42
N LYS A 131 10.13 -7.55 -11.51
CA LYS A 131 11.58 -7.73 -11.66
C LYS A 131 12.20 -8.49 -10.49
N ARG A 132 11.78 -8.19 -9.27
CA ARG A 132 12.25 -8.91 -8.07
C ARG A 132 11.78 -10.36 -8.09
N LEU A 133 10.54 -10.62 -8.49
CA LEU A 133 9.97 -11.96 -8.56
C LEU A 133 10.69 -12.82 -9.59
N ALA A 134 10.90 -12.31 -10.80
CA ALA A 134 11.62 -13.03 -11.87
C ALA A 134 13.06 -13.40 -11.43
N LYS A 135 13.73 -12.52 -10.68
CA LYS A 135 15.07 -12.79 -10.14
C LYS A 135 15.05 -13.85 -9.04
N ALA A 136 13.98 -13.90 -8.22
CA ALA A 136 13.87 -14.83 -7.11
C ALA A 136 13.84 -16.30 -7.56
N GLU A 137 13.22 -16.59 -8.71
CA GLU A 137 13.16 -17.96 -9.28
C GLU A 137 14.55 -18.50 -9.60
N ASP A 138 15.39 -17.70 -10.25
CA ASP A 138 16.79 -18.04 -10.53
C ASP A 138 17.63 -18.12 -9.24
N GLU A 139 17.38 -17.21 -8.28
CA GLU A 139 18.06 -17.24 -6.98
C GLU A 139 17.72 -18.49 -6.17
N LEU A 140 16.47 -18.98 -6.25
CA LEU A 140 16.05 -20.20 -5.56
C LEU A 140 16.82 -21.42 -6.07
N TYR A 141 16.91 -21.59 -7.40
CA TYR A 141 17.66 -22.69 -8.00
C TYR A 141 19.16 -22.64 -7.62
N LYS A 142 19.77 -21.45 -7.66
CA LYS A 142 21.17 -21.26 -7.24
C LYS A 142 21.37 -21.52 -5.75
N ALA A 143 20.40 -21.19 -4.92
CA ALA A 143 20.46 -21.47 -3.49
C ALA A 143 20.43 -22.98 -3.22
N GLU A 144 19.59 -23.73 -3.91
CA GLU A 144 19.48 -25.19 -3.77
C GLU A 144 20.78 -25.90 -4.17
N THR A 145 21.34 -25.56 -5.32
CA THR A 145 22.65 -26.09 -5.74
C THR A 145 23.79 -25.69 -4.79
N THR A 146 23.69 -24.54 -4.12
CA THR A 146 24.67 -24.12 -3.10
C THR A 146 24.56 -24.97 -1.84
N ILE A 147 23.32 -25.23 -1.37
CA ILE A 147 23.05 -26.07 -0.21
C ILE A 147 23.54 -27.50 -0.45
N GLU A 148 23.32 -28.05 -1.64
CA GLU A 148 23.81 -29.40 -2.00
C GLU A 148 25.33 -29.50 -1.93
N LYS A 149 26.04 -28.46 -2.39
CA LYS A 149 27.51 -28.45 -2.43
C LYS A 149 28.15 -28.11 -1.08
N LYS A 150 27.50 -27.29 -0.26
CA LYS A 150 28.02 -26.76 1.00
C LYS A 150 26.91 -26.66 2.07
N PRO A 151 26.36 -27.80 2.52
CA PRO A 151 25.24 -27.82 3.48
C PRO A 151 25.59 -27.29 4.87
N GLU A 152 26.87 -27.14 5.17
CA GLU A 152 27.40 -26.58 6.42
C GLU A 152 27.56 -25.06 6.39
N LYS A 153 27.26 -24.40 5.26
CA LYS A 153 27.36 -22.94 5.13
C LYS A 153 25.98 -22.28 5.16
N PRO A 154 25.83 -21.16 5.90
CA PRO A 154 24.54 -20.48 6.00
C PRO A 154 24.09 -19.84 4.68
N ASP A 155 25.01 -19.45 3.79
CA ASP A 155 24.74 -18.63 2.61
C ASP A 155 23.67 -19.22 1.68
N GLY A 156 23.67 -20.54 1.49
CA GLY A 156 22.68 -21.22 0.65
C GLY A 156 21.27 -21.12 1.25
N TYR A 157 21.14 -21.40 2.54
CA TYR A 157 19.87 -21.30 3.27
C TYR A 157 19.36 -19.85 3.33
N LEU A 158 20.25 -18.89 3.58
CA LEU A 158 19.92 -17.47 3.60
C LEU A 158 19.34 -16.99 2.25
N LYS A 159 19.97 -17.41 1.14
CA LYS A 159 19.48 -17.11 -0.22
C LYS A 159 18.15 -17.78 -0.51
N LYS A 160 18.01 -19.06 -0.15
CA LYS A 160 16.75 -19.82 -0.33
C LYS A 160 15.60 -19.14 0.42
N ALA A 161 15.80 -18.80 1.69
CA ALA A 161 14.80 -18.13 2.50
C ALA A 161 14.45 -16.75 1.93
N SER A 162 15.43 -15.96 1.50
CA SER A 162 15.20 -14.64 0.89
C SER A 162 14.42 -14.74 -0.44
N ALA A 163 14.69 -15.77 -1.25
CA ALA A 163 13.95 -16.04 -2.47
C ALA A 163 12.49 -16.43 -2.17
N LEU A 164 12.27 -17.29 -1.17
CA LEU A 164 10.92 -17.65 -0.70
C LEU A 164 10.13 -16.44 -0.20
N VAL A 165 10.74 -15.56 0.60
CA VAL A 165 10.14 -14.28 1.00
C VAL A 165 9.75 -13.46 -0.23
N THR A 166 10.64 -13.37 -1.22
CA THR A 166 10.38 -12.62 -2.46
C THR A 166 9.19 -13.19 -3.25
N MET A 167 8.99 -14.50 -3.20
CA MET A 167 7.86 -15.22 -3.79
C MET A 167 6.58 -15.18 -2.93
N GLY A 168 6.55 -14.43 -1.83
CA GLY A 168 5.40 -14.36 -0.93
C GLY A 168 5.23 -15.54 0.01
N LYS A 169 6.18 -16.47 0.01
CA LYS A 169 6.16 -17.68 0.83
C LYS A 169 6.78 -17.43 2.21
N LEU A 170 6.23 -16.45 2.93
CA LEU A 170 6.78 -15.97 4.21
C LEU A 170 6.85 -17.11 5.24
N GLU A 171 5.78 -17.87 5.45
CA GLU A 171 5.76 -19.00 6.40
C GLU A 171 6.75 -20.11 6.00
N GLU A 172 6.83 -20.47 4.71
CA GLU A 172 7.80 -21.47 4.23
C GLU A 172 9.26 -21.01 4.42
N SER A 173 9.50 -19.69 4.46
CA SER A 173 10.85 -19.14 4.63
C SER A 173 11.38 -19.26 6.06
N LEU A 174 10.51 -19.27 7.07
CA LEU A 174 10.91 -19.28 8.49
C LEU A 174 11.78 -20.48 8.89
N PRO A 175 11.42 -21.74 8.59
CA PRO A 175 12.28 -22.89 8.92
C PRO A 175 13.59 -22.89 8.14
N VAL A 176 13.63 -22.28 6.95
CA VAL A 176 14.86 -22.14 6.16
C VAL A 176 15.78 -21.08 6.78
N PHE A 177 15.22 -19.97 7.27
CA PHE A 177 15.98 -19.01 8.07
C PHE A 177 16.52 -19.66 9.35
N ASP A 178 15.72 -20.46 10.07
CA ASP A 178 16.18 -21.17 11.27
C ASP A 178 17.39 -22.06 10.98
N ARG A 179 17.41 -22.70 9.81
CA ARG A 179 18.57 -23.48 9.39
C ARG A 179 19.81 -22.62 9.16
N ALA A 180 19.67 -21.43 8.58
CA ALA A 180 20.77 -20.49 8.41
C ALA A 180 21.25 -19.89 9.76
N ILE A 181 20.33 -19.59 10.67
CA ILE A 181 20.63 -19.08 12.02
C ILE A 181 21.39 -20.13 12.83
N ALA A 182 21.02 -21.41 12.73
CA ALA A 182 21.74 -22.53 13.36
C ALA A 182 23.16 -22.75 12.80
N LEU A 183 23.50 -22.10 11.68
CA LEU A 183 24.83 -22.06 11.07
C LEU A 183 25.48 -20.66 11.27
N ASP A 184 25.09 -19.97 12.35
CA ASP A 184 25.63 -18.69 12.82
C ASP A 184 25.42 -17.51 11.85
N SER A 185 24.29 -17.47 11.14
CA SER A 185 23.95 -16.34 10.27
C SER A 185 23.14 -15.26 10.99
N LEU A 186 23.84 -14.19 11.38
CA LEU A 186 23.20 -12.99 11.93
C LEU A 186 22.28 -12.28 10.91
N ASP A 187 22.66 -12.29 9.63
CA ASP A 187 21.85 -11.73 8.55
C ASP A 187 20.54 -12.52 8.34
N ALA A 188 20.56 -13.84 8.54
CA ALA A 188 19.35 -14.66 8.52
C ALA A 188 18.41 -14.31 9.68
N MET A 189 18.96 -14.04 10.87
CA MET A 189 18.17 -13.63 12.03
C MET A 189 17.44 -12.31 11.77
N ALA A 190 18.14 -11.30 11.24
CA ALA A 190 17.54 -10.01 10.88
C ALA A 190 16.47 -10.16 9.80
N LYS A 191 16.71 -10.99 8.78
CA LYS A 191 15.74 -11.21 7.69
C LYS A 191 14.53 -12.05 8.13
N LYS A 192 14.71 -13.00 9.05
CA LYS A 192 13.59 -13.72 9.69
C LYS A 192 12.72 -12.75 10.48
N GLY A 193 13.32 -11.80 11.21
CA GLY A 193 12.58 -10.73 11.88
C GLY A 193 11.68 -9.96 10.90
N ALA A 194 12.22 -9.49 9.77
CA ALA A 194 11.44 -8.80 8.75
C ALA A 194 10.33 -9.67 8.11
N ALA A 195 10.58 -10.97 7.93
CA ALA A 195 9.55 -11.90 7.46
C ALA A 195 8.42 -12.09 8.48
N LEU A 196 8.74 -12.10 9.78
CA LEU A 196 7.76 -12.17 10.87
C LEU A 196 6.93 -10.88 10.95
N GLU A 197 7.52 -9.71 10.75
CA GLU A 197 6.77 -8.45 10.62
C GLU A 197 5.77 -8.52 9.47
N GLY A 198 6.19 -9.05 8.31
CA GLY A 198 5.29 -9.27 7.16
C GLY A 198 4.15 -10.25 7.43
N LEU A 199 4.29 -11.12 8.45
CA LEU A 199 3.26 -12.04 8.95
C LEU A 199 2.44 -11.45 10.11
N GLY A 200 2.75 -10.25 10.57
CA GLY A 200 2.13 -9.63 11.75
C GLY A 200 2.58 -10.25 13.09
N ARG A 201 3.64 -11.06 13.10
CA ARG A 201 4.18 -11.73 14.29
C ARG A 201 5.22 -10.86 14.98
N PHE A 202 4.79 -9.68 15.43
CA PHE A 202 5.68 -8.62 15.91
C PHE A 202 6.44 -8.99 17.18
N ASP A 203 5.82 -9.67 18.13
CA ASP A 203 6.49 -10.13 19.37
C ASP A 203 7.71 -11.01 19.08
N GLU A 204 7.59 -11.93 18.12
CA GLU A 204 8.70 -12.79 17.71
C GLU A 204 9.77 -12.01 16.95
N ALA A 205 9.38 -11.02 16.14
CA ALA A 205 10.31 -10.15 15.43
C ALA A 205 11.15 -9.29 16.38
N VAL A 206 10.54 -8.71 17.43
CA VAL A 206 11.23 -7.94 18.49
C VAL A 206 12.35 -8.76 19.11
N VAL A 207 12.07 -10.03 19.48
CA VAL A 207 13.08 -10.92 20.07
C VAL A 207 14.28 -11.12 19.14
N LEU A 208 14.04 -11.31 17.84
CA LEU A 208 15.13 -11.51 16.87
C LEU A 208 15.93 -10.22 16.63
N PHE A 209 15.26 -9.07 16.50
CA PHE A 209 15.96 -7.81 16.27
C PHE A 209 16.82 -7.40 17.47
N ASN A 210 16.33 -7.61 18.70
CA ASN A 210 17.12 -7.35 19.90
C ASN A 210 18.40 -8.21 19.93
N LYS A 211 18.30 -9.52 19.65
CA LYS A 211 19.48 -10.39 19.53
C LYS A 211 20.45 -9.92 18.44
N VAL A 212 19.95 -9.49 17.28
CA VAL A 212 20.81 -8.92 16.22
C VAL A 212 21.52 -7.66 16.69
N LEU A 213 20.86 -6.81 17.48
CA LEU A 213 21.44 -5.57 17.99
C LEU A 213 22.42 -5.79 19.14
N GLU A 214 22.26 -6.85 19.93
CA GLU A 214 23.24 -7.28 20.93
C GLU A 214 24.58 -7.63 20.27
N GLU A 215 24.55 -8.38 19.16
CA GLU A 215 25.77 -8.76 18.43
C GLU A 215 26.28 -7.68 17.48
N LYS A 216 25.36 -6.94 16.83
CA LYS A 216 25.67 -5.89 15.86
C LYS A 216 24.83 -4.63 16.12
N PRO A 217 25.24 -3.79 17.07
CA PRO A 217 24.51 -2.56 17.44
C PRO A 217 24.37 -1.53 16.31
N THR A 218 25.08 -1.70 15.19
CA THR A 218 25.04 -0.82 14.01
C THR A 218 24.12 -1.35 12.91
N SER A 219 23.45 -2.49 13.11
CA SER A 219 22.53 -3.09 12.13
C SER A 219 21.32 -2.19 11.88
N GLN A 220 21.29 -1.52 10.73
CA GLN A 220 20.20 -0.61 10.35
C GLN A 220 18.89 -1.36 10.11
N ILE A 221 18.95 -2.60 9.61
CA ILE A 221 17.78 -3.45 9.39
C ILE A 221 17.12 -3.73 10.74
N ALA A 222 17.90 -4.17 11.73
CA ALA A 222 17.36 -4.51 13.04
C ALA A 222 16.85 -3.28 13.80
N LYS A 223 17.51 -2.12 13.71
CA LYS A 223 16.99 -0.88 14.33
C LYS A 223 15.64 -0.46 13.75
N LYS A 224 15.52 -0.49 12.42
CA LYS A 224 14.28 -0.09 11.74
C LYS A 224 13.15 -1.06 12.02
N GLY A 225 13.43 -2.37 11.95
CA GLY A 225 12.45 -3.41 12.27
C GLY A 225 12.03 -3.36 13.74
N LEU A 226 12.96 -3.23 14.68
CA LEU A 226 12.62 -3.16 16.10
C LEU A 226 11.63 -2.04 16.41
N ASN A 227 11.89 -0.82 15.93
CA ASN A 227 10.99 0.31 16.17
C ASN A 227 9.55 0.05 15.67
N LEU A 228 9.42 -0.64 14.55
CA LEU A 228 8.12 -0.94 13.94
C LEU A 228 7.42 -2.07 14.69
N ALA A 229 8.16 -3.14 14.98
CA ALA A 229 7.67 -4.29 15.71
C ALA A 229 7.25 -3.94 17.14
N GLU A 230 7.99 -3.09 17.86
CA GLU A 230 7.61 -2.61 19.19
C GLU A 230 6.31 -1.79 19.13
N TYR A 231 6.18 -0.88 18.17
CA TYR A 231 4.96 -0.09 18.00
C TYR A 231 3.72 -0.98 17.83
N PHE A 232 3.78 -2.01 16.98
CA PHE A 232 2.63 -2.90 16.76
C PHE A 232 2.44 -3.94 17.86
N ALA A 233 3.50 -4.37 18.55
CA ALA A 233 3.40 -5.24 19.72
C ALA A 233 2.70 -4.52 20.89
N GLU A 234 2.95 -3.23 21.07
CA GLU A 234 2.31 -2.41 22.12
C GLU A 234 0.90 -1.95 21.74
N ASN A 235 0.55 -1.97 20.45
CA ASN A 235 -0.74 -1.53 19.93
C ASN A 235 -1.37 -2.62 19.04
N PRO A 236 -1.73 -3.79 19.59
CA PRO A 236 -2.47 -4.82 18.85
C PRO A 236 -3.86 -4.29 18.51
N ASP A 237 -4.28 -4.45 17.25
CA ASP A 237 -5.60 -4.08 16.73
C ASP A 237 -6.76 -4.70 17.53
#